data_AF-A0A4Q6AZ77-F1
#
_entry.id   AF-A0A4Q6AZ77-F1
#
_cell.length_a   1.000
_cell.length_b   1.000
_cell.length_c   1.000
_cell.angle_alpha   90.00
_cell.angle_beta   90.00
_cell.angle_gamma   90.00
#
_symmetry.space_group_name_H-M   'P 1'
#
loop_
_entity.id
_entity.type
_entity.pdbx_description
1 polymer ?
#
loop_
_entity_poly.entity_id
_entity_poly.type
_entity_poly.pdbx_seq_one_letter_code
_entity_poly.pdbx_strand_id
1 'polypeptide(L)'
;MKILAFDSLDSTSTYATRQLDAGSEALPFAVIAKAQTSGRGRSGKSWESPLGGLYFTLVLPPEMHPVPSNRGSLPLWVAAQTAAFLHQRFSIRPTIKWPNDLLFAGQKLAGILCESRLHGNDWGPVLIGIGINLHQAPAVEEQESSSINGITGETDLDAIKLGEELCAFLEKRLSEKDWLKTYEAYALEAGQLWRGEKGDFEQLKAVTADGALVLQSLDHKSTQTINSVSHGYRWVYQLQEAMPLLVADIGNSLCKIAYYADARKSEARILKIDIRDADHPEKLNEFIRSLQLPMPWVMHGITVASRPWEKLQELLSPHQIYLVALPKRNLRTDFSQYHFAQLGIDRVALSEAARHQFRDSPVLVISAGTCITVEALSAKGQYLGGYILPGLQTKLNSLHLRTDRLPLLKIYEEKIPDDLPLFGHDTKGAMISGLIHESVALIEYLIRQMTEKGEAPRVLFTGGDGEILSRFIPGEFRTDLVLEGVRLLTLGGQA
;
A
#
# COMPACT_ATOMS: atom_id res chain seq x y z
N MET A 1 1.44 -30.16 15.77
CA MET A 1 0.20 -29.93 16.55
C MET A 1 -1.01 -30.65 15.94
N LYS A 2 -2.04 -31.05 16.72
CA LYS A 2 -3.31 -31.63 16.21
C LYS A 2 -4.21 -30.55 15.61
N ILE A 3 -4.88 -30.84 14.49
CA ILE A 3 -5.80 -29.92 13.80
C ILE A 3 -7.18 -30.57 13.67
N LEU A 4 -8.23 -29.85 14.07
CA LEU A 4 -9.63 -30.25 13.95
C LEU A 4 -10.28 -29.36 12.89
N ALA A 5 -10.69 -29.93 11.75
CA ALA A 5 -11.24 -29.18 10.63
C ALA A 5 -12.73 -29.48 10.41
N PHE A 6 -13.50 -28.43 10.14
CA PHE A 6 -14.96 -28.49 9.98
C PHE A 6 -15.41 -27.65 8.78
N ASP A 7 -16.53 -28.03 8.16
CA ASP A 7 -17.15 -27.16 7.17
C ASP A 7 -17.85 -25.96 7.84
N SER A 8 -18.57 -26.19 8.94
CA SER A 8 -19.26 -25.14 9.70
C SER A 8 -19.38 -25.49 11.17
N LEU A 9 -19.31 -24.47 12.04
CA LEU A 9 -19.50 -24.55 13.50
C LEU A 9 -20.20 -23.29 14.01
N ASP A 10 -20.58 -23.27 15.29
CA ASP A 10 -21.05 -22.05 15.95
C ASP A 10 -19.93 -21.01 16.06
N SER A 11 -18.80 -21.40 16.65
CA SER A 11 -17.56 -20.63 16.61
C SER A 11 -16.36 -21.52 16.88
N THR A 12 -15.27 -21.29 16.16
CA THR A 12 -14.00 -22.00 16.39
C THR A 12 -13.46 -21.78 17.81
N SER A 13 -13.62 -20.57 18.37
CA SER A 13 -13.17 -20.29 19.75
C SER A 13 -14.09 -20.88 20.81
N THR A 14 -15.41 -20.88 20.57
CA THR A 14 -16.38 -21.56 21.44
C THR A 14 -16.18 -23.07 21.44
N TYR A 15 -15.95 -23.67 20.27
CA TYR A 15 -15.65 -25.09 20.15
C TYR A 15 -14.34 -25.44 20.85
N ALA A 16 -13.26 -24.69 20.60
CA ALA A 16 -11.97 -24.87 21.28
C ALA A 16 -12.11 -24.78 22.82
N THR A 17 -12.93 -23.84 23.30
CA THR A 17 -13.31 -23.74 24.71
C THR A 17 -13.94 -25.02 25.25
N ARG A 18 -14.91 -25.62 24.54
CA ARG A 18 -15.56 -26.85 24.98
C ARG A 18 -14.56 -28.01 25.08
N GLN A 19 -13.64 -28.11 24.13
CA GLN A 19 -12.59 -29.15 24.14
C GLN A 19 -11.63 -28.99 25.33
N LEU A 20 -11.26 -27.74 25.65
CA LEU A 20 -10.47 -27.40 26.83
C LEU A 20 -11.20 -27.78 28.13
N ASP A 21 -12.45 -27.33 28.28
CA ASP A 21 -13.25 -27.55 29.50
C ASP A 21 -13.52 -29.03 29.74
N ALA A 22 -13.68 -29.82 28.67
CA ALA A 22 -13.86 -31.27 28.73
C ALA A 22 -12.55 -32.05 28.90
N GLY A 23 -11.37 -31.40 28.84
CA GLY A 23 -10.07 -32.07 28.85
C GLY A 23 -9.89 -33.09 27.72
N SER A 24 -10.64 -32.94 26.63
CA SER A 24 -10.75 -33.95 25.56
C SER A 24 -9.63 -33.87 24.53
N GLU A 25 -8.85 -32.79 24.53
CA GLU A 25 -7.77 -32.55 23.58
C GLU A 25 -6.47 -32.20 24.29
N ALA A 26 -5.37 -32.85 23.87
CA ALA A 26 -4.04 -32.52 24.34
C ALA A 26 -3.59 -31.19 23.72
N LEU A 27 -2.97 -30.34 24.54
CA LEU A 27 -2.37 -29.09 24.09
C LEU A 27 -1.00 -29.33 23.43
N PRO A 28 -0.62 -28.52 22.42
CA PRO A 28 -1.45 -27.53 21.73
C PRO A 28 -2.34 -28.19 20.67
N PHE A 29 -3.42 -27.52 20.26
CA PHE A 29 -4.27 -27.94 19.13
C PHE A 29 -4.86 -26.73 18.39
N ALA A 30 -5.31 -26.93 17.16
CA ALA A 30 -6.01 -25.92 16.37
C ALA A 30 -7.38 -26.41 15.88
N VAL A 31 -8.30 -25.46 15.69
CA VAL A 31 -9.63 -25.65 15.13
C VAL A 31 -9.76 -24.78 13.88
N ILE A 32 -10.20 -25.36 12.77
CA ILE A 32 -10.42 -24.66 11.49
C ILE A 32 -11.88 -24.86 11.06
N ALA A 33 -12.52 -23.79 10.59
CA ALA A 33 -13.83 -23.86 9.96
C ALA A 33 -13.89 -23.00 8.68
N LYS A 34 -14.72 -23.41 7.71
CA LYS A 34 -14.99 -22.65 6.46
C LYS A 34 -16.10 -21.61 6.61
N ALA A 35 -16.92 -21.73 7.66
CA ALA A 35 -18.03 -20.85 8.03
C ALA A 35 -18.28 -20.90 9.54
N GLN A 36 -18.85 -19.83 10.12
CA GLN A 36 -19.38 -19.85 11.49
C GLN A 36 -20.79 -19.26 11.56
N THR A 37 -21.68 -19.90 12.33
CA THR A 37 -23.06 -19.40 12.52
C THR A 37 -23.18 -18.36 13.63
N SER A 38 -22.18 -18.26 14.51
CA SER A 38 -22.16 -17.34 15.65
C SER A 38 -20.74 -16.84 15.91
N GLY A 39 -20.12 -16.26 14.88
CA GLY A 39 -18.77 -15.73 14.94
C GLY A 39 -18.60 -14.66 16.01
N ARG A 40 -17.47 -14.70 16.71
CA ARG A 40 -17.16 -13.82 17.84
C ARG A 40 -16.09 -12.81 17.47
N GLY A 41 -16.33 -11.55 17.83
CA GLY A 41 -15.38 -10.45 17.76
C GLY A 41 -14.96 -9.96 19.14
N ARG A 42 -14.10 -8.93 19.15
CA ARG A 42 -13.63 -8.29 20.39
C ARG A 42 -14.74 -7.49 21.06
N SER A 43 -14.63 -7.31 22.37
CA SER A 43 -15.57 -6.50 23.18
C SER A 43 -17.04 -6.93 23.03
N GLY A 44 -17.30 -8.22 22.78
CA GLY A 44 -18.65 -8.76 22.63
C GLY A 44 -19.33 -8.47 21.27
N LYS A 45 -18.63 -7.84 20.31
CA LYS A 45 -19.15 -7.69 18.95
C LYS A 45 -19.25 -9.06 18.27
N SER A 46 -20.19 -9.21 17.34
CA SER A 46 -20.27 -10.38 16.46
C SER A 46 -19.31 -10.22 15.28
N TRP A 47 -18.78 -11.33 14.78
CA TRP A 47 -18.00 -11.38 13.54
C TRP A 47 -18.79 -12.15 12.50
N GLU A 48 -19.05 -11.54 11.34
CA GLU A 48 -19.71 -12.22 10.23
C GLU A 48 -18.76 -13.22 9.57
N SER A 49 -19.16 -14.49 9.59
CA SER A 49 -18.33 -15.61 9.14
C SER A 49 -19.01 -16.43 8.04
N PRO A 50 -19.27 -15.86 6.84
CA PRO A 50 -19.92 -16.58 5.75
C PRO A 50 -19.06 -17.75 5.25
N LEU A 51 -19.68 -18.63 4.46
CA LEU A 51 -18.93 -19.68 3.77
C LEU A 51 -17.91 -19.07 2.81
N GLY A 52 -16.69 -19.61 2.83
CA GLY A 52 -15.59 -19.13 1.99
C GLY A 52 -14.62 -18.18 2.70
N GLY A 53 -14.67 -18.13 4.04
CA GLY A 53 -13.59 -17.59 4.86
C GLY A 53 -12.70 -18.68 5.47
N LEU A 54 -11.56 -18.27 6.01
CA LEU A 54 -10.76 -19.09 6.92
C LEU A 54 -10.99 -18.60 8.35
N TYR A 55 -11.63 -19.44 9.15
CA TYR A 55 -11.81 -19.21 10.58
C TYR A 55 -10.96 -20.20 11.35
N PHE A 56 -10.03 -19.67 12.14
CA PHE A 56 -8.97 -20.43 12.77
C PHE A 56 -8.95 -20.11 14.26
N THR A 57 -8.76 -21.12 15.11
CA THR A 57 -8.43 -20.92 16.52
C THR A 57 -7.32 -21.86 16.95
N LEU A 58 -6.18 -21.29 17.34
CA LEU A 58 -5.05 -21.99 17.92
C LEU A 58 -5.11 -21.92 19.44
N VAL A 59 -4.99 -23.07 20.10
CA VAL A 59 -4.91 -23.18 21.56
C VAL A 59 -3.50 -23.55 21.97
N LEU A 60 -2.86 -22.68 22.76
CA LEU A 60 -1.50 -22.88 23.26
C LEU A 60 -1.49 -23.02 24.78
N PRO A 61 -0.65 -23.91 25.34
CA PRO A 61 -0.41 -23.97 26.77
C PRO A 61 0.52 -22.80 27.22
N PRO A 62 0.54 -22.46 28.53
CA PRO A 62 1.30 -21.34 29.08
C PRO A 62 2.78 -21.29 28.69
N GLU A 63 3.45 -22.44 28.68
CA GLU A 63 4.86 -22.59 28.34
C GLU A 63 5.20 -22.34 26.86
N MET A 64 4.18 -22.29 25.99
CA MET A 64 4.33 -22.03 24.55
C MET A 64 3.87 -20.63 24.15
N HIS A 65 3.54 -19.75 25.10
CA HIS A 65 3.15 -18.38 24.78
C HIS A 65 4.30 -17.65 24.07
N PRO A 66 4.05 -17.03 22.89
CA PRO A 66 5.11 -16.41 22.10
C PRO A 66 5.58 -15.05 22.65
N VAL A 67 4.86 -14.51 23.62
CA VAL A 67 5.09 -13.21 24.23
C VAL A 67 4.92 -13.32 25.74
N PRO A 68 5.56 -12.43 26.55
CA PRO A 68 5.34 -12.39 27.98
C PRO A 68 3.85 -12.28 28.30
N SER A 69 3.42 -12.89 29.41
CA SER A 69 2.03 -13.05 29.84
C SER A 69 1.33 -11.72 30.20
N ASN A 70 1.19 -10.83 29.22
CA ASN A 70 0.41 -9.59 29.27
C ASN A 70 -0.63 -9.62 28.13
N ARG A 71 -1.82 -9.06 28.38
CA ARG A 71 -2.97 -9.16 27.43
C ARG A 71 -2.78 -8.40 26.14
N GLY A 72 -1.95 -7.36 26.14
CA GLY A 72 -1.85 -6.48 24.99
C GLY A 72 -0.86 -6.93 23.93
N SER A 73 0.20 -7.70 24.23
CA SER A 73 1.20 -8.07 23.21
C SER A 73 0.78 -9.22 22.29
N LEU A 74 0.00 -10.19 22.79
CA LEU A 74 -0.38 -11.37 22.02
C LEU A 74 -1.17 -11.02 20.75
N PRO A 75 -2.21 -10.17 20.78
CA PRO A 75 -2.91 -9.73 19.57
C PRO A 75 -2.00 -9.11 18.51
N LEU A 76 -0.98 -8.36 18.91
CA LEU A 76 -0.05 -7.68 18.00
C LEU A 76 0.92 -8.68 17.38
N TRP A 77 1.45 -9.60 18.19
CA TRP A 77 2.28 -10.70 17.67
C TRP A 77 1.50 -11.48 16.60
N VAL A 78 0.25 -11.87 16.88
CA VAL A 78 -0.59 -12.61 15.93
C VAL A 78 -0.84 -11.78 14.67
N ALA A 79 -1.07 -10.47 14.80
CA ALA A 79 -1.29 -9.58 13.67
C ALA A 79 -0.05 -9.47 12.77
N ALA A 80 1.11 -9.29 13.38
CA ALA A 80 2.39 -9.24 12.68
C ALA A 80 2.67 -10.54 11.92
N GLN A 81 2.47 -11.69 12.56
CA GLN A 81 2.74 -12.99 11.92
C GLN A 81 1.70 -13.32 10.85
N THR A 82 0.43 -12.95 11.04
CA THR A 82 -0.60 -13.12 10.01
C THR A 82 -0.31 -12.22 8.80
N ALA A 83 0.11 -10.98 9.02
CA ALA A 83 0.50 -10.07 7.94
C ALA A 83 1.72 -10.59 7.16
N ALA A 84 2.73 -11.10 7.86
CA ALA A 84 3.90 -11.72 7.26
C ALA A 84 3.56 -12.99 6.45
N PHE A 85 2.65 -13.83 6.98
CA PHE A 85 2.15 -15.01 6.28
C PHE A 85 1.46 -14.62 4.96
N LEU A 86 0.53 -13.66 5.00
CA LEU A 86 -0.18 -13.21 3.80
C LEU A 86 0.77 -12.60 2.77
N HIS A 87 1.77 -11.86 3.22
CA HIS A 87 2.81 -11.34 2.35
C HIS A 87 3.61 -12.44 1.68
N GLN A 88 4.06 -13.44 2.44
CA GLN A 88 4.82 -14.55 1.89
C GLN A 88 3.99 -15.44 0.95
N ARG A 89 2.74 -15.73 1.29
CA ARG A 89 1.90 -16.68 0.54
C ARG A 89 1.27 -16.06 -0.71
N PHE A 90 0.93 -14.78 -0.66
CA PHE A 90 0.13 -14.13 -1.71
C PHE A 90 0.78 -12.89 -2.33
N SER A 91 1.98 -12.49 -1.86
CA SER A 91 2.61 -11.20 -2.20
C SER A 91 1.73 -9.99 -1.84
N ILE A 92 0.75 -10.17 -0.95
CA ILE A 92 -0.13 -9.11 -0.44
C ILE A 92 0.52 -8.53 0.80
N ARG A 93 0.81 -7.23 0.82
CA ARG A 93 1.34 -6.56 2.01
C ARG A 93 0.22 -5.80 2.74
N PRO A 94 -0.51 -6.41 3.70
CA PRO A 94 -1.55 -5.70 4.45
C PRO A 94 -0.93 -4.69 5.43
N THR A 95 -1.69 -3.68 5.82
CA THR A 95 -1.36 -2.80 6.94
C THR A 95 -2.11 -3.24 8.19
N ILE A 96 -1.47 -3.25 9.35
CA ILE A 96 -2.11 -3.52 10.64
C ILE A 96 -2.62 -2.21 11.20
N LYS A 97 -3.95 -2.05 11.30
CA LYS A 97 -4.56 -1.00 12.11
C LYS A 97 -4.52 -1.45 13.56
N TRP A 98 -3.92 -0.65 14.43
CA TRP A 98 -3.74 -1.00 15.82
C TRP A 98 -5.10 -1.26 16.51
N PRO A 99 -5.18 -2.30 17.36
CA PRO A 99 -4.08 -3.19 17.74
C PRO A 99 -3.85 -4.38 16.80
N ASN A 100 -4.83 -4.81 16.00
CA ASN A 100 -4.72 -6.11 15.34
C ASN A 100 -5.67 -6.34 14.14
N ASP A 101 -6.22 -5.28 13.55
CA ASP A 101 -7.02 -5.42 12.32
C ASP A 101 -6.11 -5.35 11.10
N LEU A 102 -6.13 -6.37 10.24
CA LEU A 102 -5.36 -6.37 9.00
C LEU A 102 -6.21 -5.76 7.89
N LEU A 103 -5.71 -4.68 7.32
CA LEU A 103 -6.31 -3.96 6.22
C LEU A 103 -5.47 -4.11 4.96
N PHE A 104 -6.10 -4.05 3.80
CA PHE A 104 -5.43 -3.95 2.53
C PHE A 104 -6.16 -2.93 1.66
N ALA A 105 -5.43 -1.95 1.12
CA ALA A 105 -6.03 -0.76 0.50
C ALA A 105 -7.09 -0.09 1.41
N GLY A 106 -6.86 -0.12 2.74
CA GLY A 106 -7.76 0.41 3.77
C GLY A 106 -9.03 -0.42 4.05
N GLN A 107 -9.30 -1.46 3.26
CA GLN A 107 -10.40 -2.40 3.46
C GLN A 107 -9.98 -3.54 4.38
N LYS A 108 -10.87 -3.99 5.27
CA LYS A 108 -10.60 -5.07 6.22
C LYS A 108 -10.45 -6.43 5.52
N LEU A 109 -9.31 -7.07 5.75
CA LEU A 109 -8.96 -8.38 5.17
C LEU A 109 -8.99 -9.50 6.22
N ALA A 110 -8.53 -9.20 7.44
CA ALA A 110 -8.52 -10.17 8.54
C ALA A 110 -8.66 -9.51 9.91
N GLY A 111 -9.14 -10.28 10.88
CA GLY A 111 -9.32 -9.85 12.27
C GLY A 111 -8.84 -10.91 13.25
N ILE A 112 -8.41 -10.46 14.43
CA ILE A 112 -7.80 -11.31 15.45
C ILE A 112 -8.53 -11.16 16.78
N LEU A 113 -8.77 -12.29 17.43
CA LEU A 113 -9.37 -12.39 18.75
C LEU A 113 -8.49 -13.27 19.64
N CYS A 114 -7.84 -12.69 20.65
CA CYS A 114 -7.10 -13.45 21.64
C CYS A 114 -7.87 -13.48 22.96
N GLU A 115 -8.10 -14.67 23.50
CA GLU A 115 -8.73 -14.92 24.78
C GLU A 115 -7.77 -15.74 25.66
N SER A 116 -7.85 -15.58 26.98
CA SER A 116 -7.06 -16.37 27.93
C SER A 116 -7.96 -16.89 29.03
N ARG A 117 -7.71 -18.14 29.44
CA ARG A 117 -8.28 -18.69 30.67
C ARG A 117 -7.36 -18.33 31.83
N LEU A 118 -7.73 -17.32 32.62
CA LEU A 118 -7.03 -17.05 33.88
C LEU A 118 -7.28 -18.20 34.86
N HIS A 119 -6.23 -18.70 35.49
CA HIS A 119 -6.32 -19.60 36.65
C HIS A 119 -5.62 -18.90 37.83
N GLY A 120 -6.38 -18.15 38.64
CA GLY A 120 -5.81 -17.35 39.72
C GLY A 120 -4.88 -16.23 39.20
N ASN A 121 -3.64 -16.17 39.71
CA ASN A 121 -2.61 -15.21 39.27
C ASN A 121 -1.82 -15.69 38.05
N ASP A 122 -1.93 -16.96 37.66
CA ASP A 122 -1.20 -17.53 36.53
C ASP A 122 -2.07 -17.57 35.27
N TRP A 123 -1.45 -17.31 34.13
CA TRP A 123 -2.10 -17.47 32.83
C TRP A 123 -2.27 -18.95 32.51
N GLY A 124 -3.50 -19.38 32.32
CA GLY A 124 -3.80 -20.66 31.68
C GLY A 124 -3.70 -20.58 30.15
N PRO A 125 -4.21 -21.61 29.45
CA PRO A 125 -4.14 -21.67 28.00
C PRO A 125 -4.72 -20.42 27.31
N VAL A 126 -4.08 -20.02 26.22
CA VAL A 126 -4.56 -18.94 25.35
C VAL A 126 -5.24 -19.50 24.11
N LEU A 127 -6.32 -18.83 23.70
CA LEU A 127 -7.04 -19.10 22.46
C LEU A 127 -6.75 -17.93 21.50
N ILE A 128 -6.12 -18.24 20.37
CA ILE A 128 -5.76 -17.30 19.32
C ILE A 128 -6.70 -17.53 18.13
N GLY A 129 -7.74 -16.72 18.04
CA GLY A 129 -8.67 -16.66 16.91
C GLY A 129 -8.15 -15.78 15.78
N ILE A 130 -8.17 -16.28 14.56
CA ILE A 130 -7.83 -15.54 13.33
C ILE A 130 -8.94 -15.79 12.31
N GLY A 131 -9.57 -14.72 11.82
CA GLY A 131 -10.52 -14.76 10.71
C GLY A 131 -9.95 -14.06 9.50
N ILE A 132 -9.88 -14.75 8.35
CA ILE A 132 -9.38 -14.20 7.08
C ILE A 132 -10.46 -14.35 6.00
N ASN A 133 -10.78 -13.25 5.31
CA ASN A 133 -11.68 -13.26 4.17
C ASN A 133 -10.96 -13.86 2.95
N LEU A 134 -11.33 -15.08 2.52
CA LEU A 134 -10.67 -15.73 1.38
C LEU A 134 -11.40 -15.43 0.07
N HIS A 135 -12.64 -15.91 -0.07
CA HIS A 135 -13.41 -15.79 -1.32
C HIS A 135 -14.31 -14.56 -1.31
N GLN A 136 -15.01 -14.35 -0.19
CA GLN A 136 -15.97 -13.26 -0.02
C GLN A 136 -15.63 -12.49 1.25
N ALA A 137 -16.07 -11.24 1.30
CA ALA A 137 -15.94 -10.39 2.46
C ALA A 137 -17.32 -9.85 2.85
N PRO A 138 -17.69 -9.87 4.14
CA PRO A 138 -19.00 -9.40 4.60
C PRO A 138 -19.13 -7.89 4.39
N ALA A 139 -20.30 -7.44 3.96
CA ALA A 139 -20.61 -6.02 3.84
C ALA A 139 -20.90 -5.44 5.22
N VAL A 140 -19.91 -4.77 5.82
CA VAL A 140 -20.05 -4.15 7.14
C VAL A 140 -20.18 -2.64 6.97
N GLU A 141 -21.28 -2.05 7.44
CA GLU A 141 -21.56 -0.60 7.29
C GLU A 141 -20.46 0.29 7.90
N GLU A 142 -19.84 -0.15 9.00
CA GLU A 142 -18.80 0.63 9.71
C GLU A 142 -17.43 0.59 9.03
N GLN A 143 -17.14 -0.43 8.20
CA GLN A 143 -15.82 -0.66 7.64
C GLN A 143 -15.89 -1.53 6.38
N GLU A 144 -15.47 -0.97 5.24
CA GLU A 144 -15.31 -1.73 4.01
C GLU A 144 -14.37 -2.93 4.20
N SER A 145 -14.65 -4.01 3.49
CA SER A 145 -13.92 -5.27 3.59
C SER A 145 -13.51 -5.77 2.21
N SER A 146 -12.45 -6.58 2.17
CA SER A 146 -11.93 -7.21 0.96
C SER A 146 -11.59 -8.67 1.23
N SER A 147 -11.34 -9.44 0.18
CA SER A 147 -10.99 -10.86 0.25
C SER A 147 -9.69 -11.14 -0.51
N ILE A 148 -9.00 -12.22 -0.14
CA ILE A 148 -7.78 -12.66 -0.84
C ILE A 148 -8.06 -12.84 -2.33
N ASN A 149 -9.15 -13.52 -2.68
CA ASN A 149 -9.58 -13.70 -4.07
C ASN A 149 -9.79 -12.37 -4.79
N GLY A 150 -10.45 -11.39 -4.16
CA GLY A 150 -10.67 -10.07 -4.77
C GLY A 150 -9.38 -9.28 -5.01
N ILE A 151 -8.33 -9.55 -4.23
CA ILE A 151 -7.03 -8.87 -4.33
C ILE A 151 -6.10 -9.57 -5.32
N THR A 152 -6.08 -10.90 -5.32
CA THR A 152 -5.11 -11.71 -6.06
C THR A 152 -5.70 -12.42 -7.26
N GLY A 153 -7.01 -12.42 -7.47
CA GLY A 153 -7.69 -13.23 -8.47
C GLY A 153 -7.58 -14.75 -8.25
N GLU A 154 -6.96 -15.22 -7.16
CA GLU A 154 -6.79 -16.66 -6.88
C GLU A 154 -8.13 -17.26 -6.46
N THR A 155 -8.70 -18.15 -7.28
CA THR A 155 -10.02 -18.76 -7.07
C THR A 155 -9.97 -20.09 -6.34
N ASP A 156 -8.83 -20.77 -6.31
CA ASP A 156 -8.65 -22.09 -5.69
C ASP A 156 -8.06 -21.97 -4.26
N LEU A 157 -8.79 -21.26 -3.39
CA LEU A 157 -8.39 -21.05 -1.99
C LEU A 157 -9.07 -22.07 -1.07
N ASP A 158 -8.39 -23.17 -0.75
CA ASP A 158 -8.84 -24.13 0.26
C ASP A 158 -8.56 -23.59 1.68
N ALA A 159 -9.62 -23.27 2.41
CA ALA A 159 -9.53 -22.74 3.78
C ALA A 159 -8.86 -23.70 4.76
N ILE A 160 -9.08 -25.01 4.65
CA ILE A 160 -8.47 -26.00 5.56
C ILE A 160 -6.98 -26.04 5.31
N LYS A 161 -6.57 -26.20 4.05
CA LYS A 161 -5.15 -26.22 3.68
C LYS A 161 -4.43 -24.92 4.06
N LEU A 162 -5.05 -23.77 3.81
CA LEU A 162 -4.49 -22.47 4.22
C LEU A 162 -4.39 -22.33 5.74
N GLY A 163 -5.36 -22.86 6.49
CA GLY A 163 -5.30 -22.91 7.94
C GLY A 163 -4.19 -23.81 8.46
N GLU A 164 -3.91 -24.94 7.81
CA GLU A 164 -2.77 -25.81 8.11
C GLU A 164 -1.43 -25.11 7.81
N GLU A 165 -1.33 -24.41 6.68
CA GLU A 165 -0.16 -23.60 6.31
C GLU A 165 0.08 -22.47 7.32
N LEU A 166 -0.97 -21.73 7.71
CA LEU A 166 -0.91 -20.67 8.73
C LEU A 166 -0.51 -21.23 10.09
N CYS A 167 -1.09 -22.37 10.49
CA CYS A 167 -0.75 -23.08 11.71
C CYS A 167 0.74 -23.42 11.77
N ALA A 168 1.27 -24.06 10.73
CA ALA A 168 2.68 -24.41 10.62
C ALA A 168 3.58 -23.17 10.59
N PHE A 169 3.11 -22.07 9.97
CA PHE A 169 3.83 -20.79 9.95
C PHE A 169 3.95 -20.17 11.34
N LEU A 170 2.85 -20.16 12.11
CA LEU A 170 2.82 -19.64 13.48
C LEU A 170 3.67 -20.49 14.42
N GLU A 171 3.56 -21.83 14.35
CA GLU A 171 4.31 -22.77 15.19
C GLU A 171 5.83 -22.56 15.07
N LYS A 172 6.33 -22.37 13.85
CA LYS A 172 7.76 -22.09 13.58
C LYS A 172 8.25 -20.77 14.16
N ARG A 173 7.35 -19.85 14.51
CA ARG A 173 7.67 -18.48 14.93
C ARG A 173 7.34 -18.19 16.37
N LEU A 174 6.81 -19.16 17.12
CA LEU A 174 6.49 -18.99 18.54
C LEU A 174 7.69 -18.51 19.37
N SER A 175 8.92 -18.86 18.97
CA SER A 175 10.16 -18.44 19.63
C SER A 175 10.79 -17.16 19.07
N GLU A 176 10.14 -16.47 18.13
CA GLU A 176 10.68 -15.27 17.48
C GLU A 176 10.70 -14.08 18.44
N LYS A 177 11.90 -13.52 18.70
CA LYS A 177 12.09 -12.42 19.66
C LYS A 177 11.93 -11.02 19.05
N ASP A 178 12.17 -10.87 17.75
CA ASP A 178 12.16 -9.58 17.03
C ASP A 178 10.78 -9.22 16.42
N TRP A 179 9.69 -9.84 16.89
CA TRP A 179 8.35 -9.68 16.33
C TRP A 179 7.82 -8.23 16.35
N LEU A 180 8.31 -7.37 17.27
CA LEU A 180 7.94 -5.95 17.33
C LEU A 180 8.37 -5.20 16.07
N LYS A 181 9.56 -5.49 15.53
CA LYS A 181 10.02 -4.89 14.25
C LYS A 181 9.12 -5.33 13.10
N THR A 182 8.71 -6.60 13.11
CA THR A 182 7.74 -7.13 12.14
C THR A 182 6.41 -6.37 12.27
N TYR A 183 5.89 -6.17 13.48
CA TYR A 183 4.66 -5.39 13.70
C TYR A 183 4.79 -3.96 13.17
N GLU A 184 5.85 -3.23 13.56
CA GLU A 184 6.10 -1.86 13.13
C GLU A 184 6.21 -1.73 11.60
N ALA A 185 6.78 -2.73 10.92
CA ALA A 185 6.89 -2.77 9.46
C ALA A 185 5.55 -2.92 8.71
N TYR A 186 4.49 -3.30 9.42
CA TYR A 186 3.12 -3.42 8.88
C TYR A 186 2.13 -2.43 9.52
N ALA A 187 2.46 -1.79 10.65
CA ALA A 187 1.56 -0.90 11.35
C ALA A 187 1.14 0.31 10.50
N LEU A 188 -0.16 0.57 10.42
CA LEU A 188 -0.74 1.71 9.72
C LEU A 188 -0.29 3.04 10.35
N GLU A 189 -0.11 3.01 11.67
CA GLU A 189 0.32 4.13 12.49
C GLU A 189 1.81 4.47 12.32
N ALA A 190 2.61 3.53 11.85
CA ALA A 190 4.05 3.70 11.71
C ALA A 190 4.40 4.79 10.70
N GLY A 191 5.28 5.71 11.14
CA GLY A 191 5.74 6.85 10.35
C GLY A 191 4.68 7.91 10.08
N GLN A 192 3.43 7.79 10.54
CA GLN A 192 2.41 8.80 10.30
C GLN A 192 2.41 9.88 11.38
N LEU A 193 1.92 11.07 11.03
CA LEU A 193 1.60 12.13 11.97
C LEU A 193 0.17 12.00 12.47
N TRP A 194 0.01 12.02 13.78
CA TRP A 194 -1.27 11.96 14.46
C TRP A 194 -1.44 13.22 15.29
N ARG A 195 -2.69 13.63 15.49
CA ARG A 195 -3.06 14.66 16.44
C ARG A 195 -3.60 13.99 17.68
N GLY A 196 -2.95 14.19 18.82
CA GLY A 196 -3.38 13.69 20.11
C GLY A 196 -4.63 14.42 20.65
N GLU A 197 -5.19 13.93 21.75
CA GLU A 197 -6.42 14.48 22.36
C GLU A 197 -6.29 15.94 22.81
N LYS A 198 -5.08 16.35 23.18
CA LYS A 198 -4.76 17.73 23.59
C LYS A 198 -4.51 18.66 22.40
N GLY A 199 -4.57 18.14 21.17
CA GLY A 199 -4.34 18.89 19.93
C GLY A 199 -2.89 18.90 19.46
N ASP A 200 -1.96 18.34 20.23
CA ASP A 200 -0.53 18.23 19.90
C ASP A 200 -0.30 17.23 18.75
N PHE A 201 0.74 17.48 17.95
CA PHE A 201 1.17 16.57 16.90
C PHE A 201 2.18 15.54 17.43
N GLU A 202 1.97 14.29 17.06
CA GLU A 202 2.74 13.17 17.57
C GLU A 202 2.97 12.11 16.48
N GLN A 203 4.04 11.35 16.63
CA GLN A 203 4.34 10.18 15.79
C GLN A 203 4.35 8.92 16.64
N LEU A 204 4.02 7.79 16.02
CA LEU A 204 4.28 6.50 16.63
C LEU A 204 5.80 6.31 16.77
N LYS A 205 6.28 6.29 18.01
CA LYS A 205 7.69 6.06 18.34
C LYS A 205 8.02 4.59 18.47
N ALA A 206 7.14 3.85 19.14
CA ALA A 206 7.33 2.44 19.42
C ALA A 206 6.00 1.81 19.82
N VAL A 207 5.97 0.48 19.78
CA VAL A 207 4.99 -0.30 20.54
C VAL A 207 5.70 -0.89 21.75
N THR A 208 5.13 -0.71 22.95
CA THR A 208 5.68 -1.33 24.17
C THR A 208 5.57 -2.85 24.12
N ALA A 209 6.36 -3.54 24.96
CA ALA A 209 6.30 -4.99 25.09
C ALA A 209 4.95 -5.53 25.61
N ASP A 210 4.08 -4.67 26.14
CA ASP A 210 2.70 -4.98 26.51
C ASP A 210 1.66 -4.50 25.49
N GLY A 211 2.08 -4.04 24.32
CA GLY A 211 1.23 -3.73 23.18
C GLY A 211 0.58 -2.35 23.16
N ALA A 212 1.01 -1.46 24.05
CA ALA A 212 0.61 -0.06 24.04
C ALA A 212 1.36 0.72 22.95
N LEU A 213 0.70 1.72 22.37
CA LEU A 213 1.36 2.65 21.46
C LEU A 213 2.10 3.72 22.27
N VAL A 214 3.38 3.91 21.99
CA VAL A 214 4.15 5.04 22.50
C VAL A 214 4.13 6.11 21.42
N LEU A 215 3.40 7.19 21.67
CA LEU A 215 3.42 8.37 20.82
C LEU A 215 4.46 9.36 21.36
N GLN A 216 5.15 10.05 20.46
CA GLN A 216 6.13 11.07 20.79
C GLN A 216 5.75 12.38 20.14
N SER A 217 5.82 13.49 20.88
CA SER A 217 5.65 14.82 20.31
C SER A 217 6.65 15.07 19.20
N LEU A 218 6.27 15.91 18.24
CA LEU A 218 7.18 16.32 17.17
C LEU A 218 8.53 16.80 17.72
N ASP A 219 8.55 17.71 18.69
CA ASP A 219 9.81 18.23 19.25
C ASP A 219 10.62 17.22 20.11
N HIS A 220 10.17 15.97 20.18
CA HIS A 220 10.73 14.87 20.94
C HIS A 220 10.80 15.09 22.46
N LYS A 221 10.18 16.15 23.00
CA LYS A 221 10.24 16.49 24.43
C LYS A 221 9.24 15.74 25.28
N SER A 222 8.14 15.26 24.71
CA SER A 222 7.16 14.47 25.44
C SER A 222 6.87 13.14 24.74
N THR A 223 6.52 12.16 25.57
CA THR A 223 6.03 10.87 25.13
C THR A 223 4.77 10.55 25.91
N GLN A 224 3.79 9.96 25.25
CA GLN A 224 2.62 9.40 25.91
C GLN A 224 2.44 7.93 25.52
N THR A 225 1.82 7.16 26.40
CA THR A 225 1.55 5.74 26.19
C THR A 225 0.04 5.53 26.16
N ILE A 226 -0.46 4.95 25.06
CA ILE A 226 -1.88 4.75 24.81
C ILE A 226 -2.21 3.26 24.88
N ASN A 227 -3.09 2.92 25.83
CA ASN A 227 -3.45 1.55 26.17
C ASN A 227 -4.91 1.21 25.77
N SER A 228 -5.67 2.19 25.29
CA SER A 228 -7.09 2.02 24.95
C SER A 228 -7.32 2.10 23.45
N VAL A 229 -8.14 1.18 22.94
CA VAL A 229 -8.61 1.15 21.54
C VAL A 229 -9.55 2.30 21.23
N SER A 230 -10.22 2.85 22.25
CA SER A 230 -10.98 4.09 22.13
C SER A 230 -10.07 5.26 22.50
N HIS A 231 -9.59 5.96 21.49
CA HIS A 231 -8.73 7.12 21.65
C HIS A 231 -9.20 8.26 20.76
N GLY A 232 -8.98 9.50 21.20
CA GLY A 232 -9.23 10.68 20.38
C GLY A 232 -8.12 11.01 19.39
N TYR A 233 -7.00 10.26 19.36
CA TYR A 233 -5.93 10.55 18.41
C TYR A 233 -6.36 10.25 16.98
N ARG A 234 -6.10 11.19 16.07
CA ARG A 234 -6.56 11.14 14.67
C ARG A 234 -5.41 11.40 13.72
N TRP A 235 -5.44 10.75 12.56
CA TRP A 235 -4.45 11.01 11.54
C TRP A 235 -4.62 12.46 11.06
N VAL A 236 -3.53 13.23 10.94
CA VAL A 236 -3.62 14.69 10.71
C VAL A 236 -4.44 15.07 9.48
N TYR A 237 -4.46 14.22 8.44
CA TYR A 237 -5.19 14.49 7.21
C TYR A 237 -6.67 14.03 7.23
N GLN A 238 -7.13 13.34 8.28
CA GLN A 238 -8.56 13.08 8.53
C GLN A 238 -9.28 14.28 9.15
N LEU A 239 -8.54 15.29 9.62
CA LEU A 239 -9.09 16.49 10.24
C LEU A 239 -9.45 17.50 9.16
N GLN A 240 -10.62 18.14 9.20
CA GLN A 240 -11.05 19.15 8.20
C GLN A 240 -10.24 20.47 8.21
N GLU A 241 -9.10 20.50 8.89
CA GLU A 241 -8.19 21.64 8.95
C GLU A 241 -7.20 21.66 7.78
N ALA A 242 -6.79 22.86 7.38
CA ALA A 242 -5.73 23.04 6.39
C ALA A 242 -4.38 22.65 7.01
N MET A 243 -3.75 21.61 6.46
CA MET A 243 -2.47 21.10 6.93
C MET A 243 -1.47 21.07 5.77
N PRO A 244 -0.20 21.47 5.98
CA PRO A 244 0.81 21.35 4.95
C PRO A 244 1.12 19.89 4.66
N LEU A 245 1.40 19.56 3.41
CA LEU A 245 1.74 18.21 2.99
C LEU A 245 2.98 18.23 2.09
N LEU A 246 3.94 17.36 2.42
CA LEU A 246 5.08 17.03 1.58
C LEU A 246 4.90 15.63 1.00
N VAL A 247 5.02 15.51 -0.32
CA VAL A 247 5.03 14.23 -1.01
C VAL A 247 6.22 14.11 -1.95
N ALA A 248 6.67 12.87 -2.18
CA ALA A 248 7.78 12.59 -3.08
C ALA A 248 7.52 11.39 -4.00
N ASP A 249 7.96 11.53 -5.24
CA ASP A 249 8.11 10.47 -6.23
C ASP A 249 9.62 10.24 -6.43
N ILE A 250 10.12 9.14 -5.87
CA ILE A 250 11.55 8.85 -5.75
C ILE A 250 11.93 7.81 -6.81
N GLY A 251 12.35 8.29 -7.98
CA GLY A 251 12.88 7.45 -9.05
C GLY A 251 14.35 7.08 -8.85
N ASN A 252 14.87 6.24 -9.75
CA ASN A 252 16.27 5.81 -9.74
C ASN A 252 17.29 6.95 -9.96
N SER A 253 16.88 7.99 -10.69
CA SER A 253 17.77 9.10 -11.07
C SER A 253 17.16 10.45 -10.71
N LEU A 254 15.86 10.62 -10.88
CA LEU A 254 15.17 11.85 -10.54
C LEU A 254 14.23 11.61 -9.36
N CYS A 255 14.30 12.47 -8.35
CA CYS A 255 13.29 12.58 -7.31
C CYS A 255 12.51 13.88 -7.53
N LYS A 256 11.18 13.80 -7.50
CA LYS A 256 10.28 14.96 -7.52
C LYS A 256 9.63 15.11 -6.17
N ILE A 257 9.60 16.32 -5.64
CA ILE A 257 9.00 16.65 -4.35
C ILE A 257 7.95 17.73 -4.56
N ALA A 258 6.74 17.53 -4.02
CA ALA A 258 5.70 18.54 -4.00
C ALA A 258 5.40 18.97 -2.55
N TYR A 259 5.30 20.28 -2.36
CA TYR A 259 4.78 20.91 -1.16
C TYR A 259 3.41 21.52 -1.44
N TYR A 260 2.40 21.07 -0.70
CA TYR A 260 1.08 21.65 -0.65
C TYR A 260 0.96 22.45 0.65
N ALA A 261 0.64 23.74 0.56
CA ALA A 261 0.41 24.56 1.75
C ALA A 261 -0.86 24.14 2.49
N ASP A 262 -1.85 23.65 1.75
CA ASP A 262 -3.05 22.98 2.24
C ASP A 262 -3.19 21.68 1.45
N ALA A 263 -3.09 20.55 2.14
CA ALA A 263 -3.10 19.22 1.53
C ALA A 263 -4.33 18.96 0.64
N ARG A 264 -5.47 19.63 0.92
CA ARG A 264 -6.71 19.48 0.15
C ARG A 264 -6.74 20.28 -1.14
N LYS A 265 -5.82 21.23 -1.31
CA LYS A 265 -5.74 22.06 -2.49
C LYS A 265 -4.76 21.48 -3.50
N SER A 266 -5.02 21.71 -4.78
CA SER A 266 -4.18 21.18 -5.87
C SER A 266 -2.92 22.00 -6.10
N GLU A 267 -2.85 23.25 -5.65
CA GLU A 267 -1.68 24.10 -5.86
C GLU A 267 -0.47 23.61 -5.06
N ALA A 268 0.58 23.24 -5.79
CA ALA A 268 1.83 22.75 -5.21
C ALA A 268 3.04 23.56 -5.66
N ARG A 269 4.03 23.67 -4.77
CA ARG A 269 5.40 24.05 -5.14
C ARG A 269 6.19 22.77 -5.39
N ILE A 270 6.78 22.63 -6.58
CA ILE A 270 7.45 21.40 -7.00
C ILE A 270 8.95 21.64 -7.14
N LEU A 271 9.74 20.72 -6.56
CA LEU A 271 11.18 20.62 -6.74
C LEU A 271 11.53 19.33 -7.48
N LYS A 272 12.43 19.42 -8.46
CA LYS A 272 13.04 18.26 -9.12
C LYS A 272 14.52 18.21 -8.74
N ILE A 273 14.98 17.06 -8.24
CA ILE A 273 16.38 16.83 -7.87
C ILE A 273 16.90 15.59 -8.60
N ASP A 274 18.11 15.68 -9.18
CA ASP A 274 18.83 14.48 -9.59
C ASP A 274 19.42 13.85 -8.33
N ILE A 275 18.95 12.65 -7.98
CA ILE A 275 19.35 11.98 -6.76
C ILE A 275 20.72 11.30 -6.88
N ARG A 276 21.27 11.23 -8.10
CA ARG A 276 22.65 10.80 -8.34
C ARG A 276 23.64 11.92 -8.04
N ASP A 277 23.22 13.17 -8.26
CA ASP A 277 23.97 14.38 -7.91
C ASP A 277 23.72 14.83 -6.46
N ALA A 278 23.24 13.92 -5.60
CA ALA A 278 22.88 14.19 -4.21
C ALA A 278 24.07 14.56 -3.29
N ASP A 279 25.24 14.82 -3.86
CA ASP A 279 26.40 15.43 -3.21
C ASP A 279 26.35 16.98 -3.24
N HIS A 280 25.38 17.57 -3.96
CA HIS A 280 25.10 19.02 -4.02
C HIS A 280 23.67 19.36 -3.56
N PRO A 281 23.39 19.30 -2.24
CA PRO A 281 22.03 19.41 -1.71
C PRO A 281 21.50 20.85 -1.60
N GLU A 282 22.17 21.86 -2.18
CA GLU A 282 21.82 23.27 -1.92
C GLU A 282 20.39 23.58 -2.33
N LYS A 283 19.94 23.08 -3.49
CA LYS A 283 18.57 23.28 -3.99
C LYS A 283 17.51 22.70 -3.06
N LEU A 284 17.74 21.51 -2.51
CA LEU A 284 16.82 20.88 -1.57
C LEU A 284 16.78 21.65 -0.25
N ASN A 285 17.95 22.05 0.25
CA ASN A 285 18.07 22.83 1.48
C ASN A 285 17.38 24.19 1.37
N GLU A 286 17.56 24.91 0.26
CA GLU A 286 16.89 26.17 -0.02
C GLU A 286 15.38 25.99 -0.15
N PHE A 287 14.95 24.95 -0.88
CA PHE A 287 13.54 24.62 -1.02
C PHE A 287 12.90 24.38 0.35
N ILE A 288 13.47 23.51 1.19
CA ILE A 288 12.93 23.20 2.53
C ILE A 288 12.92 24.43 3.44
N ARG A 289 14.01 25.21 3.49
CA ARG A 289 14.08 26.43 4.31
C ARG A 289 13.05 27.48 3.88
N SER A 290 12.68 27.49 2.61
CA SER A 290 11.62 28.36 2.09
C SER A 290 10.20 27.87 2.39
N LEU A 291 10.05 26.70 3.01
CA LEU A 291 8.77 26.17 3.48
C LEU A 291 8.58 26.59 4.95
N GLN A 292 7.42 27.10 5.30
CA GLN A 292 7.05 27.42 6.69
C GLN A 292 6.42 26.19 7.36
N LEU A 293 7.14 25.08 7.36
CA LEU A 293 6.65 23.84 7.94
C LEU A 293 6.69 23.90 9.48
N PRO A 294 5.68 23.35 10.17
CA PRO A 294 5.83 23.03 11.58
C PRO A 294 6.85 21.91 11.71
N MET A 295 7.92 22.17 12.47
CA MET A 295 9.04 21.23 12.57
C MET A 295 9.04 20.49 13.91
N PRO A 296 9.44 19.20 13.91
CA PRO A 296 9.68 18.32 12.74
C PRO A 296 8.44 18.03 11.90
N TRP A 297 8.67 17.54 10.68
CA TRP A 297 7.57 17.14 9.77
C TRP A 297 7.84 15.80 9.08
N VAL A 298 6.86 15.32 8.31
CA VAL A 298 6.98 14.10 7.50
C VAL A 298 6.78 14.39 6.02
N MET A 299 7.44 13.58 5.20
CA MET A 299 7.29 13.57 3.75
C MET A 299 6.86 12.17 3.31
N HIS A 300 5.71 12.08 2.63
CA HIS A 300 5.17 10.82 2.13
C HIS A 300 5.76 10.48 0.77
N GLY A 301 6.59 9.45 0.72
CA GLY A 301 7.31 9.05 -0.47
C GLY A 301 6.80 7.74 -1.06
N ILE A 302 6.78 7.66 -2.39
CA ILE A 302 6.82 6.40 -3.12
C ILE A 302 8.20 6.22 -3.75
N THR A 303 8.68 4.99 -3.82
CA THR A 303 9.97 4.68 -4.44
C THR A 303 9.90 3.36 -5.18
N VAL A 304 10.72 3.24 -6.23
CA VAL A 304 11.00 2.00 -6.93
C VAL A 304 12.39 1.43 -6.59
N ALA A 305 13.16 2.09 -5.72
CA ALA A 305 14.51 1.68 -5.33
C ALA A 305 14.91 2.09 -3.90
N SER A 306 15.64 1.21 -3.22
CA SER A 306 16.05 1.39 -1.81
C SER A 306 17.14 2.45 -1.63
N ARG A 307 18.14 2.48 -2.52
CA ARG A 307 19.29 3.41 -2.37
C ARG A 307 18.90 4.89 -2.51
N PRO A 308 18.08 5.31 -3.50
CA PRO A 308 17.57 6.69 -3.55
C PRO A 308 16.79 7.11 -2.31
N TRP A 309 16.03 6.18 -1.71
CA TRP A 309 15.28 6.44 -0.47
C TRP A 309 16.21 6.81 0.69
N GLU A 310 17.23 5.98 0.93
CA GLU A 310 18.21 6.18 2.00
C GLU A 310 18.93 7.52 1.85
N LYS A 311 19.40 7.83 0.63
CA LYS A 311 20.08 9.10 0.34
C LYS A 311 19.16 10.31 0.57
N LEU A 312 17.89 10.24 0.17
CA LEU A 312 16.95 11.34 0.44
C LEU A 312 16.68 11.50 1.95
N GLN A 313 16.55 10.40 2.71
CA GLN A 313 16.39 10.47 4.16
C GLN A 313 17.60 11.13 4.83
N GLU A 314 18.83 10.83 4.39
CA GLU A 314 20.05 11.48 4.89
C GLU A 314 20.02 12.99 4.67
N LEU A 315 19.58 13.44 3.50
CA LEU A 315 19.48 14.87 3.16
C LEU A 315 18.37 15.61 3.93
N LEU A 316 17.29 14.91 4.29
CA LEU A 316 16.15 15.47 5.02
C LEU A 316 16.36 15.54 6.54
N SER A 317 17.21 14.65 7.08
CA SER A 317 17.46 14.52 8.52
C SER A 317 17.94 15.82 9.20
N PRO A 318 18.86 16.63 8.62
CA PRO A 318 19.27 17.92 9.20
C PRO A 318 18.12 18.94 9.33
N HIS A 319 17.09 18.79 8.49
CA HIS A 319 15.89 19.61 8.56
C HIS A 319 14.82 18.99 9.44
N GLN A 320 15.07 17.88 10.16
CA GLN A 320 14.05 17.20 10.95
C GLN A 320 12.80 16.82 10.12
N ILE A 321 13.00 16.42 8.87
CA ILE A 321 11.96 15.84 8.01
C ILE A 321 12.19 14.34 7.87
N TYR A 322 11.15 13.56 8.12
CA TYR A 322 11.20 12.09 8.05
C TYR A 322 10.47 11.57 6.81
N LEU A 323 11.13 10.71 6.02
CA LEU A 323 10.49 10.01 4.92
C LEU A 323 9.64 8.87 5.43
N VAL A 324 8.44 8.80 4.88
CA VAL A 324 7.42 7.83 5.28
C VAL A 324 6.89 7.16 4.04
N ALA A 325 7.04 5.83 3.98
CA ALA A 325 6.55 5.07 2.85
C ALA A 325 5.03 5.15 2.80
N LEU A 326 4.48 5.32 1.61
CA LEU A 326 3.03 5.38 1.44
C LEU A 326 2.47 3.98 1.18
N PRO A 327 1.68 3.40 2.10
CA PRO A 327 0.96 2.17 1.82
C PRO A 327 -0.21 2.44 0.87
N LYS A 328 -0.67 1.39 0.20
CA LYS A 328 -1.96 1.40 -0.53
C LYS A 328 -3.07 1.65 0.51
N ARG A 329 -3.85 2.71 0.34
CA ARG A 329 -4.93 3.16 1.25
C ARG A 329 -6.28 3.10 0.52
N ASN A 330 -7.37 3.59 1.12
CA ASN A 330 -8.68 3.66 0.47
C ASN A 330 -8.54 4.26 -0.94
N LEU A 331 -8.98 3.51 -1.93
CA LEU A 331 -8.86 3.85 -3.35
C LEU A 331 -10.25 4.19 -3.89
N ARG A 332 -10.32 5.20 -4.74
CA ARG A 332 -11.53 5.50 -5.51
C ARG A 332 -11.67 4.59 -6.71
N THR A 333 -10.55 4.09 -7.22
CA THR A 333 -10.49 3.19 -8.37
C THR A 333 -10.71 1.75 -7.91
N ASP A 334 -11.60 1.03 -8.58
CA ASP A 334 -11.83 -0.40 -8.38
C ASP A 334 -10.77 -1.21 -9.13
N PHE A 335 -9.89 -1.88 -8.40
CA PHE A 335 -8.84 -2.74 -8.97
C PHE A 335 -9.16 -4.24 -8.92
N SER A 336 -10.40 -4.62 -8.57
CA SER A 336 -10.79 -6.03 -8.38
C SER A 336 -10.56 -6.94 -9.59
N GLN A 337 -10.51 -6.39 -10.81
CA GLN A 337 -10.25 -7.14 -12.04
C GLN A 337 -8.77 -7.34 -12.37
N TYR A 338 -7.87 -6.83 -11.53
CA TYR A 338 -6.43 -6.95 -11.71
C TYR A 338 -5.80 -7.60 -10.49
N HIS A 339 -4.71 -8.34 -10.70
CA HIS A 339 -3.89 -8.89 -9.61
C HIS A 339 -3.22 -7.73 -8.85
N PHE A 340 -3.96 -7.08 -7.96
CA PHE A 340 -3.61 -5.77 -7.42
C PHE A 340 -2.37 -5.81 -6.51
N ALA A 341 -2.05 -6.98 -5.93
CA ALA A 341 -0.79 -7.22 -5.23
C ALA A 341 0.45 -6.93 -6.11
N GLN A 342 0.37 -7.20 -7.42
CA GLN A 342 1.46 -7.00 -8.38
C GLN A 342 1.54 -5.57 -8.93
N LEU A 343 0.52 -4.74 -8.68
CA LEU A 343 0.48 -3.39 -9.22
C LEU A 343 1.41 -2.44 -8.44
N GLY A 344 2.30 -1.76 -9.16
CA GLY A 344 3.18 -0.73 -8.60
C GLY A 344 2.41 0.43 -7.98
N ILE A 345 2.91 0.98 -6.87
CA ILE A 345 2.25 2.07 -6.14
C ILE A 345 2.18 3.37 -6.96
N ASP A 346 3.14 3.59 -7.86
CA ASP A 346 3.17 4.66 -8.85
C ASP A 346 1.99 4.55 -9.82
N ARG A 347 1.71 3.36 -10.34
CA ARG A 347 0.55 3.10 -11.23
C ARG A 347 -0.78 3.24 -10.50
N VAL A 348 -0.84 2.86 -9.22
CA VAL A 348 -2.00 3.14 -8.35
C VAL A 348 -2.18 4.65 -8.18
N ALA A 349 -1.11 5.39 -7.88
CA ALA A 349 -1.14 6.84 -7.73
C ALA A 349 -1.63 7.54 -9.02
N LEU A 350 -1.11 7.12 -10.19
CA LEU A 350 -1.56 7.61 -11.50
C LEU A 350 -3.06 7.37 -11.73
N SER A 351 -3.53 6.16 -11.42
CA SER A 351 -4.93 5.78 -11.57
C SER A 351 -5.84 6.61 -10.65
N GLU A 352 -5.44 6.81 -9.38
CA GLU A 352 -6.19 7.64 -8.43
C GLU A 352 -6.23 9.11 -8.84
N ALA A 353 -5.12 9.67 -9.32
CA ALA A 353 -5.07 11.04 -9.83
C ALA A 353 -6.00 11.22 -11.04
N ALA A 354 -5.90 10.32 -12.02
CA ALA A 354 -6.76 10.31 -13.18
C ALA A 354 -8.24 10.14 -12.82
N ARG A 355 -8.55 9.25 -11.87
CA ARG A 355 -9.93 9.03 -11.42
C ARG A 355 -10.47 10.25 -10.71
N HIS A 356 -9.69 10.89 -9.85
CA HIS A 356 -10.06 12.12 -9.16
C HIS A 356 -10.40 13.24 -10.15
N GLN A 357 -9.58 13.41 -11.19
CA GLN A 357 -9.80 14.45 -12.20
C GLN A 357 -11.03 14.18 -13.09
N PHE A 358 -11.27 12.93 -13.48
CA PHE A 358 -12.31 12.58 -14.46
C PHE A 358 -13.31 11.57 -13.91
N ARG A 359 -13.99 11.87 -12.80
CA ARG A 359 -14.80 10.90 -12.01
C ARG A 359 -15.69 9.94 -12.82
N ASP A 360 -16.39 10.45 -13.84
CA ASP A 360 -17.43 9.70 -14.57
C ASP A 360 -17.07 9.48 -16.05
N SER A 361 -15.77 9.51 -16.39
CA SER A 361 -15.30 9.29 -17.76
C SER A 361 -14.29 8.15 -17.85
N PRO A 362 -14.24 7.42 -18.97
CA PRO A 362 -13.15 6.51 -19.24
C PRO A 362 -11.86 7.33 -19.38
N VAL A 363 -10.74 6.80 -18.89
CA VAL A 363 -9.45 7.49 -18.93
C VAL A 363 -8.36 6.53 -19.36
N LEU A 364 -7.46 7.00 -20.22
CA LEU A 364 -6.23 6.34 -20.58
C LEU A 364 -5.06 7.20 -20.10
N VAL A 365 -4.33 6.73 -19.09
CA VAL A 365 -3.14 7.41 -18.58
C VAL A 365 -1.92 6.81 -19.25
N ILE A 366 -1.05 7.67 -19.79
CA ILE A 366 0.21 7.32 -20.43
C ILE A 366 1.33 7.97 -19.62
N SER A 367 2.00 7.19 -18.77
CA SER A 367 3.19 7.65 -18.04
C SER A 367 4.43 7.18 -18.77
N ALA A 368 5.16 8.12 -19.37
CA ALA A 368 6.27 7.82 -20.27
C ALA A 368 7.57 8.44 -19.75
N GLY A 369 8.49 7.57 -19.34
CA GLY A 369 9.84 7.88 -18.90
C GLY A 369 10.77 6.70 -19.21
N THR A 370 11.50 6.15 -18.22
CA THR A 370 12.33 4.94 -18.44
C THR A 370 11.53 3.77 -19.03
N CYS A 371 10.28 3.63 -18.60
CA CYS A 371 9.26 2.79 -19.21
C CYS A 371 8.09 3.66 -19.65
N ILE A 372 7.32 3.21 -20.64
CA ILE A 372 5.97 3.71 -20.90
C ILE A 372 5.01 2.76 -20.18
N THR A 373 4.26 3.27 -19.22
CA THR A 373 3.13 2.56 -18.65
C THR A 373 1.82 3.13 -19.19
N VAL A 374 0.86 2.24 -19.37
CA VAL A 374 -0.50 2.59 -19.78
C VAL A 374 -1.45 2.10 -18.70
N GLU A 375 -2.38 2.93 -18.27
CA GLU A 375 -3.43 2.60 -17.31
C GLU A 375 -4.79 2.95 -17.90
N ALA A 376 -5.66 1.94 -18.08
CA ALA A 376 -7.01 2.13 -18.61
C ALA A 376 -8.04 2.06 -17.49
N LEU A 377 -8.85 3.11 -17.38
CA LEU A 377 -9.96 3.21 -16.43
C LEU A 377 -11.28 3.32 -17.21
N SER A 378 -12.31 2.61 -16.77
CA SER A 378 -13.67 2.78 -17.28
C SER A 378 -14.35 4.04 -16.72
N ALA A 379 -15.49 4.41 -17.32
CA ALA A 379 -16.37 5.45 -16.79
C ALA A 379 -16.84 5.15 -15.36
N LYS A 380 -16.97 3.87 -14.99
CA LYS A 380 -17.38 3.43 -13.64
C LYS A 380 -16.25 3.46 -12.60
N GLY A 381 -15.05 3.86 -13.00
CA GLY A 381 -13.88 3.89 -12.11
C GLY A 381 -13.23 2.54 -11.89
N GLN A 382 -13.53 1.54 -12.73
CA GLN A 382 -12.84 0.26 -12.72
C GLN A 382 -11.54 0.34 -13.50
N TYR A 383 -10.45 -0.17 -12.91
CA TYR A 383 -9.16 -0.38 -13.56
C TYR A 383 -9.25 -1.60 -14.49
N LEU A 384 -9.23 -1.34 -15.79
CA LEU A 384 -9.39 -2.36 -16.83
C LEU A 384 -8.08 -3.11 -17.13
N GLY A 385 -6.96 -2.63 -16.58
CA GLY A 385 -5.62 -3.14 -16.86
C GLY A 385 -4.73 -2.08 -17.48
N GLY A 386 -3.62 -2.54 -18.05
CA GLY A 386 -2.61 -1.63 -18.56
C GLY A 386 -1.40 -2.34 -19.14
N TYR A 387 -0.49 -1.57 -19.74
CA TYR A 387 0.73 -2.07 -20.38
C TYR A 387 1.98 -1.50 -19.70
N ILE A 388 3.08 -2.24 -19.81
CA ILE A 388 4.43 -1.78 -19.46
C ILE A 388 5.32 -2.04 -20.68
N LEU A 389 5.92 -0.99 -21.20
CA LEU A 389 6.69 -0.97 -22.44
C LEU A 389 8.02 -0.27 -22.18
N PRO A 390 9.08 -0.55 -22.97
CA PRO A 390 10.30 0.25 -22.89
C PRO A 390 10.01 1.72 -23.24
N GLY A 391 10.63 2.64 -22.49
CA GLY A 391 10.60 4.08 -22.77
C GLY A 391 11.28 4.45 -24.08
N LEU A 392 11.14 5.70 -24.53
CA LEU A 392 11.72 6.14 -25.81
C LEU A 392 13.24 6.05 -25.79
N GLN A 393 13.87 6.56 -24.71
CA GLN A 393 15.32 6.45 -24.54
C GLN A 393 15.77 4.98 -24.40
N THR A 394 14.98 4.15 -23.71
CA THR A 394 15.28 2.72 -23.52
C THR A 394 15.26 1.97 -24.85
N LYS A 395 14.31 2.27 -25.73
CA LYS A 395 14.24 1.72 -27.10
C LYS A 395 15.46 2.10 -27.93
N LEU A 396 15.85 3.38 -27.93
CA LEU A 396 17.05 3.87 -28.64
C LEU A 396 18.33 3.20 -28.14
N ASN A 397 18.48 3.11 -26.81
CA ASN A 397 19.62 2.43 -26.19
C ASN A 397 19.67 0.95 -26.62
N SER A 398 18.52 0.27 -26.66
CA SER A 398 18.45 -1.13 -27.08
C SER A 398 18.90 -1.32 -28.54
N LEU A 399 18.45 -0.46 -29.45
CA LEU A 399 18.87 -0.49 -30.85
C LEU A 399 20.40 -0.32 -30.99
N HIS A 400 20.97 0.66 -30.31
CA HIS A 400 22.41 0.89 -30.32
C HIS A 400 23.20 -0.29 -29.72
N LEU A 401 22.83 -0.74 -28.52
CA LEU A 401 23.56 -1.80 -27.81
C LEU A 401 23.45 -3.19 -28.45
N ARG A 402 22.49 -3.39 -29.36
CA ARG A 402 22.24 -4.67 -30.03
C ARG A 402 22.62 -4.65 -31.51
N THR A 403 23.27 -3.60 -31.99
CA THR A 403 23.69 -3.49 -33.39
C THR A 403 25.08 -2.85 -33.50
N ASP A 404 25.82 -3.18 -34.55
CA ASP A 404 27.20 -2.70 -34.70
C ASP A 404 27.31 -1.25 -35.21
N ARG A 405 26.25 -0.74 -35.87
CA ARG A 405 26.33 0.49 -36.69
C ARG A 405 25.32 1.58 -36.32
N LEU A 406 24.29 1.29 -35.51
CA LEU A 406 23.33 2.33 -35.15
C LEU A 406 23.96 3.29 -34.14
N PRO A 407 23.80 4.61 -34.30
CA PRO A 407 24.36 5.59 -33.37
C PRO A 407 23.66 5.56 -32.00
N LEU A 408 24.39 5.91 -30.95
CA LEU A 408 23.78 6.20 -29.65
C LEU A 408 23.12 7.57 -29.70
N LEU A 409 21.79 7.59 -29.74
CA LEU A 409 20.99 8.81 -29.73
C LEU A 409 20.43 9.08 -28.33
N LYS A 410 20.30 10.36 -27.98
CA LYS A 410 19.67 10.79 -26.73
C LYS A 410 18.43 11.60 -27.05
N ILE A 411 17.26 11.06 -26.72
CA ILE A 411 15.96 11.57 -27.18
C ILE A 411 15.77 13.07 -26.88
N TYR A 412 16.22 13.53 -25.71
CA TYR A 412 16.09 14.94 -25.29
C TYR A 412 17.11 15.90 -25.92
N GLU A 413 18.13 15.38 -26.59
CA GLU A 413 19.08 16.16 -27.40
C GLU A 413 18.64 16.24 -28.88
N GLU A 414 17.61 15.46 -29.27
CA GLU A 414 17.12 15.41 -30.63
C GLU A 414 16.04 16.45 -30.94
N LYS A 415 16.16 17.07 -32.12
CA LYS A 415 15.12 17.96 -32.64
C LYS A 415 14.00 17.12 -33.28
N ILE A 416 12.90 16.97 -32.55
CA ILE A 416 11.70 16.28 -33.01
C ILE A 416 10.71 17.33 -33.53
N PRO A 417 10.42 17.41 -34.85
CA PRO A 417 9.44 18.34 -35.39
C PRO A 417 8.00 17.95 -35.03
N ASP A 418 7.08 18.92 -35.00
CA ASP A 418 5.65 18.66 -34.76
C ASP A 418 5.02 17.89 -35.95
N ASP A 419 5.48 18.17 -37.16
CA ASP A 419 5.15 17.46 -38.39
C ASP A 419 6.16 16.32 -38.64
N LEU A 420 6.19 15.36 -37.71
CA LEU A 420 7.12 14.22 -37.79
C LEU A 420 6.98 13.48 -39.13
N PRO A 421 8.06 13.35 -39.94
CA PRO A 421 7.99 12.66 -41.22
C PRO A 421 7.60 11.19 -41.06
N LEU A 422 6.75 10.69 -41.96
CA LEU A 422 6.32 9.29 -41.94
C LEU A 422 7.49 8.30 -42.07
N PHE A 423 8.50 8.65 -42.88
CA PHE A 423 9.70 7.85 -43.09
C PHE A 423 10.96 8.70 -42.90
N GLY A 424 11.95 8.14 -42.21
CA GLY A 424 13.27 8.74 -42.11
C GLY A 424 14.09 8.51 -43.37
N HIS A 425 14.82 9.54 -43.81
CA HIS A 425 15.70 9.48 -44.99
C HIS A 425 17.19 9.33 -44.65
N ASP A 426 17.51 9.19 -43.37
CA ASP A 426 18.81 8.78 -42.85
C ASP A 426 18.61 7.86 -41.63
N THR A 427 19.68 7.23 -41.14
CA THR A 427 19.61 6.28 -40.02
C THR A 427 18.99 6.90 -38.78
N LYS A 428 19.33 8.15 -38.46
CA LYS A 428 18.86 8.84 -37.27
C LYS A 428 17.36 9.13 -37.37
N GLY A 429 16.92 9.70 -38.48
CA GLY A 429 15.52 9.96 -38.79
C GLY A 429 14.69 8.68 -38.83
N ALA A 430 15.26 7.58 -39.33
CA ALA A 430 14.58 6.28 -39.35
C ALA A 430 14.36 5.74 -37.93
N MET A 431 15.37 5.83 -37.06
CA MET A 431 15.25 5.45 -35.64
C MET A 431 14.22 6.31 -34.91
N ILE A 432 14.29 7.63 -35.06
CA ILE A 432 13.41 8.59 -34.37
C ILE A 432 11.95 8.52 -34.87
N SER A 433 11.75 8.44 -36.18
CA SER A 433 10.39 8.33 -36.74
C SER A 433 9.78 6.98 -36.39
N GLY A 434 10.54 5.89 -36.49
CA GLY A 434 10.06 4.55 -36.17
C GLY A 434 9.56 4.43 -34.73
N LEU A 435 10.35 4.86 -33.73
CA LEU A 435 9.95 4.67 -32.33
C LEU A 435 8.76 5.54 -31.91
N ILE A 436 8.66 6.76 -32.43
CA ILE A 436 7.56 7.67 -32.08
C ILE A 436 6.28 7.14 -32.72
N HIS A 437 6.30 6.82 -34.01
CA HIS A 437 5.11 6.26 -34.69
C HIS A 437 4.67 4.92 -34.08
N GLU A 438 5.58 4.04 -33.67
CA GLU A 438 5.25 2.81 -32.95
C GLU A 438 4.46 3.12 -31.66
N SER A 439 4.97 4.05 -30.85
CA SER A 439 4.37 4.41 -29.56
C SER A 439 3.03 5.12 -29.76
N VAL A 440 2.94 6.01 -30.74
CA VAL A 440 1.71 6.73 -31.11
C VAL A 440 0.64 5.76 -31.61
N ALA A 441 0.99 4.89 -32.56
CA ALA A 441 0.05 3.93 -33.15
C ALA A 441 -0.54 2.98 -32.10
N LEU A 442 0.26 2.56 -31.11
CA LEU A 442 -0.26 1.75 -30.00
C LEU A 442 -1.30 2.50 -29.17
N ILE A 443 -1.03 3.76 -28.82
CA ILE A 443 -1.96 4.56 -28.00
C ILE A 443 -3.24 4.86 -28.78
N GLU A 444 -3.13 5.25 -30.05
CA GLU A 444 -4.28 5.43 -30.93
C GLU A 444 -5.10 4.15 -31.12
N TYR A 445 -4.43 3.01 -31.25
CA TYR A 445 -5.08 1.70 -31.27
C TYR A 445 -5.89 1.47 -30.00
N LEU A 446 -5.32 1.74 -28.82
CA LEU A 446 -6.02 1.58 -27.55
C LEU A 446 -7.22 2.51 -27.41
N ILE A 447 -7.07 3.79 -27.78
CA ILE A 447 -8.17 4.76 -27.80
C ILE A 447 -9.30 4.25 -28.69
N ARG A 448 -8.98 3.78 -29.90
CA ARG A 448 -9.97 3.21 -30.83
C ARG A 448 -10.66 1.99 -30.23
N GLN A 449 -9.91 1.03 -29.68
CA GLN A 449 -10.47 -0.18 -29.09
C GLN A 449 -11.38 0.10 -27.89
N MET A 450 -11.02 1.07 -27.04
CA MET A 450 -11.87 1.48 -25.92
C MET A 450 -13.13 2.19 -26.43
N THR A 451 -13.00 3.07 -27.42
CA THR A 451 -14.13 3.77 -28.05
C THR A 451 -15.12 2.80 -28.69
N GLU A 452 -14.64 1.78 -29.42
CA GLU A 452 -15.47 0.72 -30.02
C GLU A 452 -16.24 -0.10 -28.96
N LYS A 453 -15.71 -0.20 -27.74
CA LYS A 453 -16.36 -0.85 -26.58
C LYS A 453 -17.28 0.09 -25.79
N GLY A 454 -17.50 1.32 -26.24
CA GLY A 454 -18.33 2.32 -25.56
C GLY A 454 -17.63 3.11 -24.46
N GLU A 455 -16.32 2.96 -24.32
CA GLU A 455 -15.49 3.61 -23.29
C GLU A 455 -14.54 4.64 -23.93
N ALA A 456 -15.07 5.62 -24.69
CA ALA A 456 -14.26 6.64 -25.35
C ALA A 456 -13.41 7.45 -24.34
N PRO A 457 -12.08 7.26 -24.29
CA PRO A 457 -11.29 7.72 -23.15
C PRO A 457 -10.81 9.16 -23.27
N ARG A 458 -10.77 9.86 -22.14
CA ARG A 458 -9.89 11.02 -21.96
C ARG A 458 -8.44 10.53 -21.88
N VAL A 459 -7.51 11.23 -22.52
CA VAL A 459 -6.09 10.82 -22.53
C VAL A 459 -5.28 11.76 -21.67
N LEU A 460 -4.55 11.22 -20.70
CA LEU A 460 -3.61 11.93 -19.84
C LEU A 460 -2.18 11.47 -20.15
N PHE A 461 -1.26 12.42 -20.33
CA PHE A 461 0.16 12.14 -20.48
C PHE A 461 0.94 12.64 -19.27
N THR A 462 1.95 11.89 -18.84
CA THR A 462 2.94 12.35 -17.85
C THR A 462 4.31 11.73 -18.12
N GLY A 463 5.33 12.19 -17.38
CA GLY A 463 6.73 11.81 -17.59
C GLY A 463 7.40 12.57 -18.74
N GLY A 464 8.73 12.53 -18.79
CA GLY A 464 9.50 13.32 -19.77
C GLY A 464 9.25 12.90 -21.22
N ASP A 465 9.14 11.59 -21.48
CA ASP A 465 8.80 11.08 -22.81
C ASP A 465 7.31 11.34 -23.14
N GLY A 466 6.47 11.49 -22.11
CA GLY A 466 5.04 11.79 -22.27
C GLY A 466 4.79 13.18 -22.84
N GLU A 467 5.66 14.15 -22.52
CA GLU A 467 5.62 15.49 -23.12
C GLU A 467 5.80 15.40 -24.64
N ILE A 468 6.76 14.58 -25.10
CA ILE A 468 7.01 14.34 -26.52
C ILE A 468 5.79 13.70 -27.18
N LEU A 469 5.26 12.62 -26.59
CA LEU A 469 4.13 11.87 -27.16
C LEU A 469 2.84 12.70 -27.18
N SER A 470 2.63 13.59 -26.21
CA SER A 470 1.44 14.45 -26.12
C SER A 470 1.30 15.45 -27.27
N ARG A 471 2.38 15.71 -28.03
CA ARG A 471 2.35 16.56 -29.22
C ARG A 471 1.66 15.90 -30.41
N PHE A 472 1.62 14.57 -30.44
CA PHE A 472 1.13 13.78 -31.58
C PHE A 472 -0.26 13.18 -31.34
N ILE A 473 -0.70 13.09 -30.08
CA ILE A 473 -1.99 12.50 -29.71
C ILE A 473 -2.79 13.53 -28.91
N PRO A 474 -4.04 13.82 -29.29
CA PRO A 474 -4.92 14.69 -28.50
C PRO A 474 -5.05 14.18 -27.06
N GLY A 475 -4.65 15.01 -26.11
CA GLY A 475 -4.68 14.68 -24.68
C GLY A 475 -4.13 15.81 -23.84
N GLU A 476 -4.09 15.58 -22.53
CA GLU A 476 -3.65 16.59 -21.56
C GLU A 476 -2.34 16.13 -20.91
N PHE A 477 -1.30 16.94 -21.04
CA PHE A 477 0.00 16.67 -20.42
C PHE A 477 0.07 17.27 -19.01
N ARG A 478 0.53 16.46 -18.05
CA ARG A 478 0.68 16.81 -16.64
C ARG A 478 2.04 16.39 -16.13
N THR A 479 2.82 17.31 -15.59
CA THR A 479 4.20 17.03 -15.15
C THR A 479 4.26 16.26 -13.82
N ASP A 480 3.20 16.37 -13.03
CA ASP A 480 3.13 16.10 -11.59
C ASP A 480 2.00 15.14 -11.21
N LEU A 481 1.41 14.44 -12.18
CA LEU A 481 0.27 13.54 -11.97
C LEU A 481 0.54 12.46 -10.91
N VAL A 482 1.77 11.93 -10.86
CA VAL A 482 2.18 10.97 -9.81
C VAL A 482 2.14 11.61 -8.43
N LEU A 483 2.64 12.84 -8.28
CA LEU A 483 2.66 13.56 -6.99
C LEU A 483 1.26 13.90 -6.52
N GLU A 484 0.35 14.23 -7.44
CA GLU A 484 -1.07 14.38 -7.14
C GLU A 484 -1.67 13.05 -6.65
N GLY A 485 -1.36 11.94 -7.30
CA GLY A 485 -1.78 10.61 -6.84
C GLY A 485 -1.27 10.28 -5.43
N VAL A 486 0.01 10.57 -5.15
CA VAL A 486 0.60 10.41 -3.82
C VAL A 486 -0.11 11.29 -2.79
N ARG A 487 -0.46 12.54 -3.13
CA ARG A 487 -1.31 13.41 -2.28
C ARG A 487 -2.64 12.74 -1.98
N LEU A 488 -3.37 12.29 -2.99
CA LEU A 488 -4.70 11.68 -2.82
C LEU A 488 -4.67 10.42 -1.95
N LEU A 489 -3.67 9.55 -2.18
CA LEU A 489 -3.43 8.37 -1.34
C LEU A 489 -3.06 8.77 0.09
N THR A 490 -2.31 9.87 0.26
CA THR A 490 -2.00 10.47 1.57
C THR A 490 -3.22 11.15 2.21
N LEU A 491 -4.32 11.33 1.50
CA LEU A 491 -5.58 11.80 2.09
C LEU A 491 -6.59 10.66 2.29
N GLY A 492 -6.22 9.42 1.97
CA GLY A 492 -7.14 8.28 1.98
C GLY A 492 -8.32 8.47 1.02
N GLY A 493 -8.09 9.14 -0.11
CA GLY A 493 -9.13 9.46 -1.07
C GLY A 493 -10.10 10.56 -0.63
N GLN A 494 -9.89 11.23 0.51
CA GLN A 494 -10.66 12.41 0.95
C GLN A 494 -9.99 13.70 0.49
N ALA A 495 -10.06 13.96 -0.82
CA ALA A 495 -9.66 15.22 -1.43
C ALA A 495 -10.81 15.85 -2.20
#